data_AF-A0AAU5H3U2-F1
#
_entry.id   AF-A0AAU5H3U2-F1
#
_cell.length_a   1.000
_cell.length_b   1.000
_cell.length_c   1.000
_cell.angle_alpha   90.00
_cell.angle_beta   90.00
_cell.angle_gamma   90.00
#
_symmetry.space_group_name_H-M   'P 1'
#
loop_
_entity.id
_entity.type
_entity.pdbx_description
1 polymer ?
#
loop_
_entity_poly.entity_id
_entity_poly.type
_entity_poly.pdbx_seq_one_letter_code
_entity_poly.pdbx_strand_id
1 'polypeptide(L)'
;MSPMGIGGVLLRWLSERSSGKASALREGIRSTAQAHRIALSEYADWDWMRTTSALGFLDLDLRADRWSAAPLVLTRLPHSDGLTLIAGARTAAVSDRLQRAADDWLELLAVPAELRDGAVPLPDTLLVQYDDPELLPETAKRIGARFVPCAALQLGELLPRTSVGPEAAPPGGAGLSSLERYDIGKQRFVPVDGHREDGLYRWRGADNTRLVRLRQGGVFIATERETGVYLELARHRRNAVRWRAEPAAGRFACGRLFVDRSAPLPPLHQRAAVLCTGLPPLPGKHRETLAYDNVPLVLAEAIAASLLQNLEILPQPAAVTAGRGK
;
A
#
# COMPACT_ATOMS: atom_id res chain seq x y z
N MET A 1 -7.00 26.47 9.10
CA MET A 1 -7.03 25.04 8.74
C MET A 1 -8.47 24.61 8.49
N SER A 2 -8.73 23.83 7.44
CA SER A 2 -10.06 23.27 7.17
C SER A 2 -10.52 22.35 8.30
N PRO A 3 -11.83 22.19 8.56
CA PRO A 3 -12.33 21.23 9.53
C PRO A 3 -11.79 19.82 9.22
N MET A 4 -11.39 19.09 10.27
CA MET A 4 -10.81 17.75 10.13
C MET A 4 -11.80 16.82 9.42
N GLY A 5 -11.45 16.38 8.21
CA GLY A 5 -12.25 15.43 7.43
C GLY A 5 -12.37 14.08 8.15
N ILE A 6 -13.32 13.25 7.70
CA ILE A 6 -13.61 11.92 8.28
C ILE A 6 -12.35 11.05 8.38
N GLY A 7 -11.49 11.08 7.36
CA GLY A 7 -10.22 10.35 7.39
C GLY A 7 -9.29 10.81 8.52
N GLY A 8 -9.22 12.13 8.77
CA GLY A 8 -8.48 12.70 9.90
C GLY A 8 -9.07 12.29 11.26
N VAL A 9 -10.41 12.27 11.37
CA VAL A 9 -11.11 11.79 12.58
C VAL A 9 -10.73 10.34 12.88
N LEU A 10 -10.79 9.46 11.87
CA LEU A 10 -10.43 8.04 12.00
C LEU A 10 -8.95 7.86 12.39
N LEU A 11 -8.04 8.58 11.74
CA LEU A 11 -6.61 8.53 12.08
C LEU A 11 -6.36 9.01 13.51
N ARG A 12 -7.00 10.09 13.95
CA ARG A 12 -6.85 10.58 15.33
C ARG A 12 -7.34 9.54 16.32
N TRP A 13 -8.56 9.02 16.14
CA TRP A 13 -9.09 7.97 17.01
C TRP A 13 -8.17 6.75 17.08
N LEU A 14 -7.65 6.30 15.94
CA LEU A 14 -6.70 5.19 15.86
C LEU A 14 -5.41 5.50 16.63
N SER A 15 -4.89 6.71 16.47
CA SER A 15 -3.67 7.18 17.12
C SER A 15 -3.82 7.24 18.63
N GLU A 16 -4.94 7.76 19.15
CA GLU A 16 -5.20 7.79 20.60
C GLU A 16 -5.30 6.39 21.19
N ARG A 17 -5.88 5.44 20.44
CA ARG A 17 -6.01 4.05 20.91
C ARG A 17 -4.70 3.28 20.89
N SER A 18 -3.73 3.68 20.07
CA SER A 18 -2.39 3.10 19.91
C SER A 18 -2.33 1.64 19.41
N SER A 19 -3.24 0.76 19.82
CA SER A 19 -3.33 -0.62 19.32
C SER A 19 -4.70 -1.24 19.60
N GLY A 20 -4.98 -2.40 18.99
CA GLY A 20 -6.20 -3.14 19.26
C GLY A 20 -6.40 -4.35 18.34
N LYS A 21 -7.63 -4.85 18.32
CA LYS A 21 -8.04 -5.94 17.41
C LYS A 21 -8.38 -5.41 16.02
N ALA A 22 -7.93 -6.09 14.96
CA ALA A 22 -8.19 -5.66 13.57
C ALA A 22 -9.69 -5.72 13.24
N SER A 23 -10.40 -6.71 13.76
CA SER A 23 -11.86 -6.84 13.72
C SER A 23 -12.58 -5.63 14.35
N ALA A 24 -12.12 -5.15 15.50
CA ALA A 24 -12.68 -3.99 16.18
C ALA A 24 -12.38 -2.68 15.42
N LEU A 25 -11.20 -2.55 14.82
CA LEU A 25 -10.87 -1.42 13.94
C LEU A 25 -11.81 -1.39 12.72
N ARG A 26 -12.00 -2.53 12.07
CA ARG A 26 -12.92 -2.67 10.93
C ARG A 26 -14.34 -2.24 11.28
N GLU A 27 -14.84 -2.66 12.45
CA GLU A 27 -16.17 -2.27 12.90
C GLU A 27 -16.26 -0.77 13.18
N GLY A 28 -15.25 -0.19 13.85
CA GLY A 28 -15.17 1.25 14.08
C GLY A 28 -15.23 2.07 12.77
N ILE A 29 -14.49 1.64 11.74
CA ILE A 29 -14.50 2.27 10.42
C ILE A 29 -15.91 2.25 9.81
N ARG A 30 -16.61 1.10 9.88
CA ARG A 30 -17.98 0.95 9.36
C ARG A 30 -18.97 1.82 10.11
N SER A 31 -18.93 1.81 11.43
CA SER A 31 -19.81 2.62 12.27
C SER A 31 -19.60 4.11 11.98
N THR A 32 -18.35 4.56 11.81
CA THR A 32 -18.07 5.95 11.42
C THR A 32 -18.60 6.27 10.03
N ALA A 33 -18.36 5.41 9.03
CA ALA A 33 -18.90 5.63 7.69
C ALA A 33 -20.44 5.71 7.68
N GLN A 34 -21.11 4.84 8.44
CA GLN A 34 -22.56 4.85 8.61
C GLN A 34 -23.06 6.13 9.29
N ALA A 35 -22.40 6.58 10.36
CA ALA A 35 -22.73 7.82 11.06
C ALA A 35 -22.63 9.05 10.13
N HIS A 36 -21.72 9.01 9.16
CA HIS A 36 -21.55 10.04 8.13
C HIS A 36 -22.33 9.75 6.83
N ARG A 37 -23.23 8.75 6.82
CA ARG A 37 -24.09 8.38 5.68
C ARG A 37 -23.32 8.05 4.39
N ILE A 38 -22.13 7.47 4.53
CA ILE A 38 -21.34 6.99 3.40
C ILE A 38 -21.82 5.59 3.02
N ALA A 39 -22.34 5.43 1.82
CA ALA A 39 -22.70 4.13 1.26
C ALA A 39 -21.43 3.38 0.84
N LEU A 40 -20.91 2.50 1.70
CA LEU A 40 -19.68 1.78 1.46
C LEU A 40 -19.83 0.73 0.35
N SER A 41 -18.85 0.71 -0.56
CA SER A 41 -18.65 -0.39 -1.50
C SER A 41 -18.19 -1.66 -0.77
N GLU A 42 -18.34 -2.81 -1.44
CA GLU A 42 -17.85 -4.08 -0.92
C GLU A 42 -16.34 -4.00 -0.65
N TYR A 43 -15.91 -4.36 0.56
CA TYR A 43 -14.53 -4.32 1.03
C TYR A 43 -13.89 -2.93 1.25
N ALA A 44 -14.66 -1.83 1.18
CA ALA A 44 -14.13 -0.47 1.39
C ALA A 44 -13.39 -0.30 2.74
N ASP A 45 -13.86 -0.97 3.78
CA ASP A 45 -13.26 -1.03 5.11
C ASP A 45 -11.87 -1.67 5.08
N TRP A 46 -11.73 -2.81 4.40
CA TRP A 46 -10.47 -3.50 4.21
C TRP A 46 -9.49 -2.72 3.34
N ASP A 47 -9.98 -2.09 2.28
CA ASP A 47 -9.16 -1.24 1.41
C ASP A 47 -8.63 -0.03 2.18
N TRP A 48 -9.45 0.58 3.05
CA TRP A 48 -8.99 1.63 3.94
C TRP A 48 -7.90 1.14 4.88
N MET A 49 -8.12 0.02 5.58
CA MET A 49 -7.12 -0.54 6.50
C MET A 49 -5.79 -0.83 5.80
N ARG A 50 -5.82 -1.49 4.63
CA ARG A 50 -4.63 -1.79 3.84
C ARG A 50 -3.94 -0.53 3.36
N THR A 51 -4.68 0.45 2.86
CA THR A 51 -4.13 1.70 2.33
C THR A 51 -3.50 2.54 3.44
N THR A 52 -4.18 2.67 4.59
CA THR A 52 -3.66 3.36 5.79
C THR A 52 -2.40 2.67 6.34
N SER A 53 -2.34 1.33 6.25
CA SER A 53 -1.11 0.58 6.57
C SER A 53 0.02 0.85 5.57
N ALA A 54 -0.27 0.88 4.26
CA ALA A 54 0.71 1.18 3.23
C ALA A 54 1.22 2.64 3.30
N LEU A 55 0.38 3.58 3.76
CA LEU A 55 0.76 4.96 4.03
C LEU A 55 1.60 5.14 5.30
N GLY A 56 1.83 4.05 6.06
CA GLY A 56 2.66 4.07 7.26
C GLY A 56 1.99 4.69 8.47
N PHE A 57 0.66 4.74 8.52
CA PHE A 57 -0.07 5.23 9.70
C PHE A 57 -0.29 4.15 10.77
N LEU A 58 -0.32 2.88 10.36
CA LEU A 58 -0.54 1.74 11.24
C LEU A 58 0.16 0.49 10.70
N ASP A 59 0.31 -0.51 11.54
CA ASP A 59 0.69 -1.88 11.17
C ASP A 59 -0.48 -2.83 11.39
N LEU A 60 -0.65 -3.79 10.47
CA LEU A 60 -1.70 -4.80 10.51
C LEU A 60 -1.10 -6.19 10.59
N ASP A 61 -1.60 -6.98 11.54
CA ASP A 61 -1.46 -8.43 11.55
C ASP A 61 -2.86 -9.04 11.51
N LEU A 62 -3.33 -9.36 10.30
CA LEU A 62 -4.66 -9.93 10.10
C LEU A 62 -4.74 -11.38 10.55
N ARG A 63 -3.61 -12.08 10.67
CA ARG A 63 -3.58 -13.47 11.14
C ARG A 63 -3.76 -13.52 12.66
N ALA A 64 -3.11 -12.61 13.38
CA ALA A 64 -3.27 -12.47 14.82
C ALA A 64 -4.49 -11.63 15.23
N ASP A 65 -5.24 -11.08 14.27
CA ASP A 65 -6.32 -10.11 14.49
C ASP A 65 -5.84 -8.88 15.29
N ARG A 66 -4.67 -8.32 14.97
CA ARG A 66 -4.08 -7.18 15.68
C ARG A 66 -3.74 -6.02 14.75
N TRP A 67 -3.75 -4.82 15.33
CA TRP A 67 -3.16 -3.64 14.71
C TRP A 67 -2.47 -2.79 15.77
N SER A 68 -1.52 -1.96 15.32
CA SER A 68 -0.87 -0.92 16.12
C SER A 68 -0.71 0.35 15.30
N ALA A 69 -0.88 1.51 15.93
CA ALA A 69 -0.55 2.80 15.33
C ALA A 69 0.98 2.85 15.13
N ALA A 70 1.42 3.32 13.97
CA ALA A 70 2.84 3.48 13.70
C ALA A 70 3.37 4.74 14.43
N PRO A 71 4.63 4.75 14.89
CA PRO A 71 5.20 5.95 15.51
C PRO A 71 5.26 7.11 14.51
N LEU A 72 5.16 8.35 15.02
CA LEU A 72 5.30 9.56 14.20
C LEU A 72 6.72 9.62 13.61
N VAL A 73 6.81 9.71 12.28
CA VAL A 73 8.07 9.72 11.53
C VAL A 73 8.10 10.90 10.57
N LEU A 74 9.25 11.57 10.49
CA LEU A 74 9.61 12.49 9.42
C LEU A 74 10.60 11.79 8.49
N THR A 75 10.24 11.62 7.22
CA THR A 75 11.08 10.91 6.24
C THR A 75 11.21 11.67 4.93
N ARG A 76 12.38 11.63 4.29
CA ARG A 76 12.53 12.21 2.94
C ARG A 76 11.80 11.37 1.91
N LEU A 77 11.23 12.06 0.94
CA LEU A 77 10.74 11.47 -0.29
C LEU A 77 11.92 11.29 -1.26
N PRO A 78 12.06 10.15 -1.95
CA PRO A 78 13.16 9.93 -2.87
C PRO A 78 13.09 10.93 -4.04
N HIS A 79 14.24 11.49 -4.44
CA HIS A 79 14.36 12.44 -5.57
C HIS A 79 13.34 13.60 -5.55
N SER A 80 12.95 14.01 -4.34
CA SER A 80 12.10 15.18 -4.08
C SER A 80 12.87 16.08 -3.13
N ASP A 81 13.79 16.85 -3.71
CA ASP A 81 14.58 17.80 -2.95
C ASP A 81 13.66 18.91 -2.43
N GLY A 82 13.73 19.13 -1.12
CA GLY A 82 12.93 20.13 -0.42
C GLY A 82 11.59 19.67 0.16
N LEU A 83 11.18 18.40 0.02
CA LEU A 83 9.97 17.87 0.68
C LEU A 83 10.22 16.61 1.51
N THR A 84 9.68 16.60 2.73
CA THR A 84 9.61 15.42 3.61
C THR A 84 8.18 15.06 3.92
N LEU A 85 7.93 13.79 4.22
CA LEU A 85 6.64 13.25 4.61
C LEU A 85 6.56 13.08 6.13
N ILE A 86 5.43 13.49 6.70
CA ILE A 86 5.02 13.10 8.06
C ILE A 86 4.09 11.88 7.97
N ALA A 87 4.60 10.74 8.43
CA ALA A 87 3.87 9.47 8.54
C ALA A 87 3.65 9.08 10.00
N GLY A 88 2.81 8.07 10.24
CA GLY A 88 2.52 7.55 11.58
C GLY A 88 1.39 8.25 12.33
N ALA A 89 1.30 7.96 13.63
CA ALA A 89 0.22 8.38 14.50
C ALA A 89 0.09 9.90 14.60
N ARG A 90 -1.13 10.40 14.55
CA ARG A 90 -1.51 11.81 14.72
C ARG A 90 -2.54 11.95 15.84
N THR A 91 -2.06 11.95 17.08
CA THR A 91 -2.89 12.26 18.25
C THR A 91 -3.29 13.74 18.26
N ALA A 92 -4.20 14.10 19.17
CA ALA A 92 -4.53 15.48 19.49
C ALA A 92 -3.26 16.31 19.76
N ALA A 93 -2.42 15.83 20.69
CA ALA A 93 -1.21 16.51 21.11
C ALA A 93 -0.19 16.68 19.97
N VAL A 94 -0.06 15.67 19.10
CA VAL A 94 0.77 15.76 17.89
C VAL A 94 0.21 16.81 16.93
N SER A 95 -1.09 16.80 16.70
CA SER A 95 -1.75 17.75 15.78
C SER A 95 -1.59 19.19 16.27
N ASP A 96 -1.80 19.44 17.57
CA ASP A 96 -1.62 20.76 18.17
C ASP A 96 -0.15 21.23 18.14
N ARG A 97 0.80 20.30 18.23
CA ARG A 97 2.23 20.62 18.10
C ARG A 97 2.59 20.96 16.66
N LEU A 98 2.11 20.19 15.68
CA LEU A 98 2.33 20.47 14.26
C LEU A 98 1.71 21.80 13.86
N GLN A 99 0.51 22.10 14.36
CA GLN A 99 -0.14 23.39 14.12
C GLN A 99 0.69 24.55 14.68
N ARG A 100 1.13 24.46 15.94
CA ARG A 100 1.99 25.50 16.53
C ARG A 100 3.32 25.66 15.80
N ALA A 101 3.91 24.57 15.33
CA ALA A 101 5.11 24.64 14.51
C ALA A 101 4.82 25.33 13.17
N ALA A 102 3.69 25.02 12.54
CA ALA A 102 3.26 25.63 11.29
C ALA A 102 3.00 27.14 11.40
N ASP A 103 2.49 27.59 12.55
CA ASP A 103 2.23 29.01 12.81
C ASP A 103 3.52 29.81 13.14
N ASP A 104 4.65 29.15 13.40
CA ASP A 104 5.88 29.77 13.92
C ASP A 104 7.07 29.62 12.96
N TRP A 105 7.45 28.39 12.59
CA TRP A 105 8.72 28.12 11.90
C TRP A 105 8.69 26.99 10.87
N LEU A 106 7.60 26.24 10.73
CA LEU A 106 7.51 25.04 9.90
C LEU A 106 6.61 25.27 8.68
N GLU A 107 7.14 25.16 7.48
CA GLU A 107 6.31 25.18 6.26
C GLU A 107 5.59 23.83 6.09
N LEU A 108 4.36 23.74 6.59
CA LEU A 108 3.53 22.52 6.57
C LEU A 108 2.51 22.56 5.44
N LEU A 109 2.60 21.60 4.53
CA LEU A 109 1.69 21.43 3.40
C LEU A 109 0.75 20.25 3.66
N ALA A 110 -0.56 20.50 3.65
CA ALA A 110 -1.57 19.44 3.69
C ALA A 110 -2.05 19.13 2.26
N VAL A 111 -1.84 17.89 1.81
CA VAL A 111 -2.35 17.38 0.55
C VAL A 111 -3.63 16.59 0.84
N PRO A 112 -4.81 17.08 0.45
CA PRO A 112 -6.06 16.39 0.71
C PRO A 112 -6.09 15.02 0.06
N ALA A 113 -6.63 14.03 0.76
CA ALA A 113 -6.90 12.74 0.14
C ALA A 113 -8.03 12.86 -0.89
N GLU A 114 -7.84 12.28 -2.07
CA GLU A 114 -8.90 12.21 -3.08
C GLU A 114 -10.11 11.42 -2.55
N LEU A 115 -11.28 12.04 -2.58
CA LEU A 115 -12.54 11.38 -2.29
C LEU A 115 -12.91 10.43 -3.45
N ARG A 116 -13.27 9.19 -3.10
CA ARG A 116 -13.73 8.19 -4.06
C ARG A 116 -15.10 7.68 -3.63
N ASP A 117 -16.03 7.61 -4.58
CA ASP A 117 -17.39 7.14 -4.30
C ASP A 117 -17.37 5.74 -3.69
N GLY A 118 -18.10 5.59 -2.58
CA GLY A 118 -18.20 4.35 -1.82
C GLY A 118 -16.91 3.89 -1.12
N ALA A 119 -15.87 4.74 -1.07
CA ALA A 119 -14.68 4.50 -0.25
C ALA A 119 -14.77 5.24 1.09
N VAL A 120 -14.08 4.71 2.10
CA VAL A 120 -13.87 5.45 3.34
C VAL A 120 -12.80 6.53 3.07
N PRO A 121 -13.02 7.80 3.43
CA PRO A 121 -12.02 8.86 3.24
C PRO A 121 -10.70 8.55 3.95
N LEU A 122 -9.58 8.76 3.24
CA LEU A 122 -8.25 8.64 3.82
C LEU A 122 -7.86 9.93 4.56
N PRO A 123 -6.91 9.87 5.50
CA PRO A 123 -6.35 11.07 6.13
C PRO A 123 -5.53 11.88 5.12
N ASP A 124 -5.47 13.19 5.30
CA ASP A 124 -4.63 14.06 4.47
C ASP A 124 -3.15 13.71 4.62
N THR A 125 -2.40 13.88 3.56
CA THR A 125 -0.94 13.71 3.59
C THR A 125 -0.31 15.00 4.05
N LEU A 126 0.61 14.91 5.01
CA LEU A 126 1.31 16.08 5.56
C LEU A 126 2.74 16.06 5.06
N LEU A 127 3.13 17.11 4.35
CA LEU A 127 4.48 17.32 3.85
C LEU A 127 5.10 18.52 4.57
N VAL A 128 6.40 18.45 4.83
CA VAL A 128 7.19 19.54 5.38
C VAL A 128 8.21 19.97 4.34
N GLN A 129 8.20 21.25 4.00
CA GLN A 129 9.22 21.83 3.17
C GLN A 129 10.49 22.10 3.99
N TYR A 130 11.65 21.89 3.38
CA TYR A 130 12.95 22.17 3.98
C TYR A 130 13.91 22.70 2.93
N ASP A 131 14.84 23.55 3.34
CA ASP A 131 15.90 24.05 2.44
C ASP A 131 17.21 23.28 2.65
N ASP A 132 17.47 22.85 3.89
CA ASP A 132 18.67 22.13 4.26
C ASP A 132 18.34 20.74 4.83
N PRO A 133 18.72 19.64 4.13
CA PRO A 133 18.48 18.29 4.61
C PRO A 133 19.21 17.97 5.92
N GLU A 134 20.30 18.67 6.26
CA GLU A 134 21.05 18.45 7.50
C GLU A 134 20.27 18.87 8.74
N LEU A 135 19.27 19.75 8.60
CA LEU A 135 18.42 20.22 9.69
C LEU A 135 17.25 19.27 10.00
N LEU A 136 16.95 18.31 9.11
CA LEU A 136 15.80 17.41 9.25
C LEU A 136 15.78 16.58 10.54
N PRO A 137 16.91 16.06 11.07
CA PRO A 137 16.94 15.37 12.36
C PRO A 137 16.47 16.27 13.52
N GLU A 138 16.90 17.54 13.54
CA GLU A 138 16.50 18.50 14.58
C GLU A 138 15.04 18.94 14.38
N THR A 139 14.61 19.18 13.14
CA THR A 139 13.20 19.44 12.80
C THR A 139 12.30 18.31 13.33
N ALA A 140 12.65 17.05 13.05
CA ALA A 140 11.91 15.89 13.53
C ALA A 140 11.82 15.88 15.07
N LYS A 141 12.93 16.12 15.76
CA LYS A 141 12.98 16.19 17.21
C LYS A 141 12.08 17.29 17.79
N ARG A 142 12.07 18.50 17.20
CA ARG A 142 11.24 19.63 17.64
C ARG A 142 9.74 19.34 17.50
N ILE A 143 9.33 18.61 16.47
CA ILE A 143 7.94 18.15 16.31
C ILE A 143 7.65 16.83 17.06
N GLY A 144 8.65 16.23 17.71
CA GLY A 144 8.55 14.96 18.43
C GLY A 144 8.32 13.75 17.53
N ALA A 145 8.82 13.79 16.30
CA ALA A 145 8.88 12.68 15.36
C ALA A 145 10.27 12.02 15.38
N ARG A 146 10.33 10.76 14.94
CA ARG A 146 11.60 10.11 14.61
C ARG A 146 12.02 10.50 13.18
N PHE A 147 13.27 10.89 12.99
CA PHE A 147 13.81 11.08 11.65
C PHE A 147 14.21 9.73 11.04
N VAL A 148 13.78 9.50 9.79
CA VAL A 148 14.20 8.37 8.96
C VAL A 148 14.72 8.94 7.63
N PRO A 149 16.00 8.73 7.25
CA PRO A 149 16.57 9.36 6.06
C PRO A 149 15.74 9.17 4.78
N CYS A 150 15.35 7.94 4.46
CA CYS A 150 14.37 7.66 3.40
C CYS A 150 13.72 6.29 3.64
N ALA A 151 12.52 6.30 4.23
CA ALA A 151 11.80 5.07 4.58
C ALA A 151 11.51 4.19 3.35
N ALA A 152 11.17 4.78 2.20
CA ALA A 152 10.88 4.03 0.98
C ALA A 152 12.06 3.16 0.53
N LEU A 153 13.27 3.74 0.49
CA LEU A 153 14.48 3.01 0.09
C LEU A 153 14.93 2.00 1.14
N GLN A 154 14.87 2.34 2.43
CA GLN A 154 15.20 1.40 3.51
C GLN A 154 14.26 0.18 3.51
N LEU A 155 12.97 0.37 3.23
CA LEU A 155 12.04 -0.74 3.07
C LEU A 155 12.36 -1.56 1.82
N GLY A 156 12.81 -0.91 0.74
CA GLY A 156 13.29 -1.55 -0.49
C GLY A 156 14.39 -2.58 -0.25
N GLU A 157 15.35 -2.26 0.62
CA GLU A 157 16.45 -3.15 1.01
C GLU A 157 15.99 -4.35 1.84
N LEU A 158 14.84 -4.23 2.52
CA LEU A 158 14.27 -5.24 3.41
C LEU A 158 13.16 -6.07 2.76
N LEU A 159 12.92 -5.89 1.45
CA LEU A 159 11.83 -6.59 0.77
C LEU A 159 12.06 -8.10 0.78
N PRO A 160 11.14 -8.90 1.36
CA PRO A 160 11.28 -10.34 1.38
C PRO A 160 11.13 -10.86 -0.04
N ARG A 161 12.02 -11.76 -0.43
CA ARG A 161 11.86 -12.52 -1.67
C ARG A 161 10.67 -13.46 -1.52
N THR A 162 9.75 -13.40 -2.48
CA THR A 162 8.65 -14.33 -2.63
C THR A 162 9.19 -15.75 -2.67
N SER A 163 8.70 -16.56 -1.75
CA SER A 163 9.11 -17.93 -1.53
C SER A 163 7.90 -18.76 -1.11
N VAL A 164 8.03 -20.07 -1.31
CA VAL A 164 7.05 -21.04 -0.82
C VAL A 164 7.09 -21.07 0.71
N GLY A 165 5.90 -21.10 1.34
CA GLY A 165 5.79 -21.24 2.79
C GLY A 165 5.93 -22.69 3.26
N PRO A 166 5.55 -22.98 4.51
CA PRO A 166 5.52 -24.34 5.03
C PRO A 166 4.41 -25.18 4.38
N GLU A 167 4.58 -26.50 4.41
CA GLU A 167 3.53 -27.46 4.05
C GLU A 167 2.26 -27.22 4.90
N ALA A 168 1.10 -27.42 4.28
CA ALA A 168 -0.19 -27.18 4.87
C ALA A 168 -1.20 -28.24 4.43
N ALA A 169 -2.28 -28.38 5.22
CA ALA A 169 -3.34 -29.31 4.90
C ALA A 169 -4.07 -28.92 3.58
N PRO A 170 -4.51 -29.92 2.79
CA PRO A 170 -5.38 -29.72 1.63
C PRO A 170 -6.78 -29.22 2.04
N PRO A 171 -7.60 -28.72 1.10
CA PRO A 171 -9.00 -28.46 1.37
C PRO A 171 -9.74 -29.77 1.69
N GLY A 172 -10.53 -29.77 2.76
CA GLY A 172 -11.34 -30.92 3.18
C GLY A 172 -12.75 -30.51 3.64
N GLY A 173 -13.67 -31.47 3.65
CA GLY A 173 -15.05 -31.30 4.15
C GLY A 173 -15.77 -30.11 3.51
N ALA A 174 -16.33 -29.23 4.34
CA ALA A 174 -17.03 -28.01 3.92
C ALA A 174 -16.16 -27.03 3.11
N GLY A 175 -14.83 -27.14 3.15
CA GLY A 175 -13.93 -26.30 2.34
C GLY A 175 -14.09 -26.56 0.83
N LEU A 176 -14.51 -27.77 0.43
CA LEU A 176 -14.65 -28.12 -0.99
C LEU A 176 -15.80 -27.37 -1.67
N SER A 177 -16.87 -27.00 -0.97
CA SER A 177 -18.00 -26.27 -1.56
C SER A 177 -17.69 -24.80 -1.86
N SER A 178 -16.58 -24.27 -1.34
CA SER A 178 -16.11 -22.90 -1.58
C SER A 178 -14.77 -22.86 -2.29
N LEU A 179 -14.34 -23.98 -2.87
CA LEU A 179 -13.04 -24.12 -3.49
C LEU A 179 -12.98 -23.33 -4.80
N GLU A 180 -11.97 -22.47 -4.88
CA GLU A 180 -11.66 -21.70 -6.07
C GLU A 180 -10.18 -21.87 -6.41
N ARG A 181 -9.85 -21.84 -7.71
CA ARG A 181 -8.48 -21.81 -8.21
C ARG A 181 -8.21 -20.50 -8.95
N TYR A 182 -7.02 -19.95 -8.79
CA TYR A 182 -6.58 -18.79 -9.56
C TYR A 182 -6.41 -19.19 -11.04
N ASP A 183 -7.25 -18.60 -11.89
CA ASP A 183 -7.18 -18.75 -13.34
C ASP A 183 -6.24 -17.66 -13.88
N ILE A 184 -5.08 -18.07 -14.41
CA ILE A 184 -4.05 -17.17 -14.92
C ILE A 184 -4.52 -16.36 -16.14
N GLY A 185 -5.42 -16.92 -16.96
CA GLY A 185 -5.94 -16.26 -18.16
C GLY A 185 -6.96 -15.18 -17.81
N LYS A 186 -7.80 -15.44 -16.81
CA LYS A 186 -8.80 -14.48 -16.30
C LYS A 186 -8.26 -13.59 -15.18
N GLN A 187 -7.05 -13.85 -14.71
CA GLN A 187 -6.38 -13.21 -13.57
C GLN A 187 -7.28 -13.07 -12.33
N ARG A 188 -8.07 -14.11 -12.02
CA ARG A 188 -8.99 -14.14 -10.87
C ARG A 188 -9.19 -15.56 -10.38
N PHE A 189 -9.61 -15.69 -9.13
CA PHE A 189 -10.07 -16.96 -8.60
C PHE A 189 -11.43 -17.33 -9.20
N VAL A 190 -11.56 -18.57 -9.65
CA VAL A 190 -12.79 -19.13 -10.22
C VAL A 190 -13.16 -20.42 -9.49
N PRO A 191 -14.46 -20.72 -9.29
CA PRO A 191 -14.89 -21.97 -8.67
C PRO A 191 -14.36 -23.20 -9.42
N VAL A 192 -14.02 -24.26 -8.68
CA VAL A 192 -13.58 -25.55 -9.22
C VAL A 192 -14.09 -26.72 -8.38
N ASP A 193 -14.36 -27.86 -9.00
CA ASP A 193 -14.90 -29.04 -8.33
C ASP A 193 -13.84 -29.86 -7.56
N GLY A 194 -12.56 -29.53 -7.74
CA GLY A 194 -11.47 -30.27 -7.11
C GLY A 194 -10.10 -29.62 -7.26
N HIS A 195 -9.10 -30.27 -6.66
CA HIS A 195 -7.75 -29.74 -6.50
C HIS A 195 -6.66 -30.70 -7.01
N ARG A 196 -6.92 -31.38 -8.13
CA ARG A 196 -5.98 -32.35 -8.72
C ARG A 196 -4.80 -31.69 -9.42
N GLU A 197 -4.97 -30.47 -9.90
CA GLU A 197 -3.97 -29.72 -10.66
C GLU A 197 -3.12 -28.84 -9.74
N ASP A 198 -1.88 -28.56 -10.15
CA ASP A 198 -1.06 -27.56 -9.49
C ASP A 198 -1.60 -26.14 -9.76
N GLY A 199 -1.52 -25.30 -8.73
CA GLY A 199 -1.95 -23.92 -8.80
C GLY A 199 -2.26 -23.30 -7.46
N LEU A 200 -2.66 -22.03 -7.48
CA LEU A 200 -3.08 -21.30 -6.29
C LEU A 200 -4.57 -21.50 -6.04
N TYR A 201 -4.91 -22.00 -4.86
CA TYR A 201 -6.27 -22.26 -4.43
C TYR A 201 -6.66 -21.34 -3.28
N ARG A 202 -7.95 -21.03 -3.18
CA ARG A 202 -8.54 -20.43 -1.99
C ARG A 202 -9.87 -21.07 -1.65
N TRP A 203 -10.22 -21.11 -0.37
CA TRP A 203 -11.49 -21.63 0.13
C TRP A 203 -11.79 -21.06 1.51
N ARG A 204 -12.97 -21.36 2.05
CA ARG A 204 -13.36 -21.04 3.43
C ARG A 204 -13.06 -22.23 4.35
N GLY A 205 -12.31 -21.98 5.42
CA GLY A 205 -12.06 -22.93 6.49
C GLY A 205 -13.32 -23.21 7.33
N ALA A 206 -13.20 -24.11 8.31
CA ALA A 206 -14.31 -24.46 9.21
C ALA A 206 -14.79 -23.27 10.06
N ASP A 207 -13.90 -22.33 10.36
CA ASP A 207 -14.16 -21.06 11.03
C ASP A 207 -14.59 -19.94 10.07
N ASN A 208 -14.91 -20.29 8.81
CA ASN A 208 -15.26 -19.37 7.72
C ASN A 208 -14.12 -18.39 7.33
N THR A 209 -12.90 -18.58 7.83
CA THR A 209 -11.73 -17.78 7.40
C THR A 209 -11.33 -18.16 5.98
N ARG A 210 -10.84 -17.19 5.20
CA ARG A 210 -10.40 -17.45 3.84
C ARG A 210 -8.96 -17.94 3.85
N LEU A 211 -8.78 -19.21 3.52
CA LEU A 211 -7.47 -19.83 3.38
C LEU A 211 -7.01 -19.71 1.92
N VAL A 212 -5.72 -19.44 1.72
CA VAL A 212 -5.07 -19.45 0.42
C VAL A 212 -3.89 -20.41 0.49
N ARG A 213 -3.78 -21.33 -0.46
CA ARG A 213 -2.71 -22.33 -0.53
C ARG A 213 -2.22 -22.52 -1.95
N LEU A 214 -0.92 -22.68 -2.11
CA LEU A 214 -0.32 -23.11 -3.37
C LEU A 214 -0.26 -24.64 -3.37
N ARG A 215 -0.72 -25.29 -4.43
CA ARG A 215 -0.49 -26.71 -4.67
C ARG A 215 0.63 -26.88 -5.69
N GLN A 216 1.67 -27.61 -5.32
CA GLN A 216 2.81 -27.89 -6.18
C GLN A 216 3.29 -29.33 -5.97
N GLY A 217 3.39 -30.10 -7.05
CA GLY A 217 3.85 -31.49 -6.98
C GLY A 217 2.99 -32.38 -6.07
N GLY A 218 1.69 -32.07 -5.94
CA GLY A 218 0.78 -32.80 -5.05
C GLY A 218 0.73 -32.31 -3.60
N VAL A 219 1.64 -31.44 -3.19
CA VAL A 219 1.73 -30.91 -1.81
C VAL A 219 1.08 -29.53 -1.73
N PHE A 220 0.35 -29.26 -0.64
CA PHE A 220 -0.20 -27.95 -0.36
C PHE A 220 0.74 -27.14 0.53
N ILE A 221 0.88 -25.86 0.22
CA ILE A 221 1.81 -24.94 0.85
C ILE A 221 1.04 -23.70 1.32
N ALA A 222 1.28 -23.29 2.56
CA ALA A 222 0.74 -22.06 3.11
C ALA A 222 1.28 -20.83 2.38
N THR A 223 0.39 -19.94 1.94
CA THR A 223 0.76 -18.64 1.36
C THR A 223 -0.32 -17.60 1.66
N GLU A 224 0.04 -16.34 1.50
CA GLU A 224 -0.92 -15.24 1.38
C GLU A 224 -1.38 -15.07 -0.05
N ARG A 225 -2.47 -14.33 -0.25
CA ARG A 225 -3.05 -14.10 -1.58
C ARG A 225 -2.05 -13.43 -2.50
N GLU A 226 -1.48 -12.31 -2.08
CA GLU A 226 -0.60 -11.46 -2.87
C GLU A 226 0.66 -12.26 -3.26
N THR A 227 1.34 -12.84 -2.28
CA THR A 227 2.52 -13.71 -2.49
C THR A 227 2.22 -14.90 -3.39
N GLY A 228 1.07 -15.56 -3.19
CA GLY A 228 0.66 -16.72 -3.97
C GLY A 228 0.38 -16.39 -5.44
N VAL A 229 -0.18 -15.21 -5.72
CA VAL A 229 -0.41 -14.75 -7.10
C VAL A 229 0.94 -14.56 -7.82
N TYR A 230 1.93 -13.95 -7.17
CA TYR A 230 3.27 -13.80 -7.76
C TYR A 230 3.98 -15.13 -7.99
N LEU A 231 3.82 -16.13 -7.11
CA LEU A 231 4.31 -17.49 -7.34
C LEU A 231 3.69 -18.12 -8.59
N GLU A 232 2.37 -17.96 -8.78
CA GLU A 232 1.69 -18.46 -9.99
C GLU A 232 2.09 -17.71 -11.26
N LEU A 233 2.22 -16.37 -11.20
CA LEU A 233 2.72 -15.58 -12.32
C LEU A 233 4.11 -16.04 -12.76
N ALA A 234 5.02 -16.25 -11.80
CA ALA A 234 6.36 -16.75 -12.06
C ALA A 234 6.34 -18.15 -12.69
N ARG A 235 5.51 -19.07 -12.19
CA ARG A 235 5.32 -20.41 -12.76
C ARG A 235 4.88 -20.38 -14.23
N HIS A 236 4.05 -19.41 -14.59
CA HIS A 236 3.54 -19.20 -15.96
C HIS A 236 4.34 -18.19 -16.78
N ARG A 237 5.49 -17.70 -16.28
CA ARG A 237 6.34 -16.68 -16.92
C ARG A 237 5.58 -15.42 -17.34
N ARG A 238 4.64 -14.98 -16.51
CA ARG A 238 3.89 -13.73 -16.72
C ARG A 238 4.44 -12.62 -15.84
N ASN A 239 4.52 -11.43 -16.39
CA ASN A 239 4.90 -10.22 -15.68
C ASN A 239 3.64 -9.39 -15.35
N ALA A 240 3.62 -8.82 -14.16
CA ALA A 240 2.58 -7.90 -13.69
C ALA A 240 3.13 -6.52 -13.27
N VAL A 241 4.45 -6.33 -13.37
CA VAL A 241 5.15 -5.13 -12.87
C VAL A 241 5.85 -4.43 -14.03
N ARG A 242 5.54 -3.15 -14.20
CA ARG A 242 6.03 -2.28 -15.27
C ARG A 242 6.50 -0.97 -14.69
N TRP A 243 7.52 -0.35 -15.27
CA TRP A 243 8.00 0.95 -14.82
C TRP A 243 8.21 1.89 -16.01
N ARG A 244 7.95 3.18 -15.79
CA ARG A 244 8.14 4.22 -16.79
C ARG A 244 8.80 5.43 -16.16
N ALA A 245 9.92 5.86 -16.73
CA ALA A 245 10.60 7.08 -16.32
C ALA A 245 9.67 8.29 -16.42
N GLU A 246 9.86 9.25 -15.51
CA GLU A 246 9.22 10.55 -15.65
C GLU A 246 9.76 11.30 -16.88
N PRO A 247 8.92 12.11 -17.56
CA PRO A 247 9.32 12.81 -18.78
C PRO A 247 10.20 14.06 -18.52
N ALA A 248 10.35 14.48 -17.26
CA ALA A 248 11.11 15.68 -16.92
C ALA A 248 12.64 15.46 -17.02
N ALA A 249 13.35 16.44 -17.59
CA ALA A 249 14.80 16.41 -17.70
C ALA A 249 15.45 16.22 -16.32
N GLY A 250 16.39 15.27 -16.22
CA GLY A 250 17.08 14.95 -14.97
C GLY A 250 16.29 14.04 -14.01
N ARG A 251 15.03 13.70 -14.30
CA ARG A 251 14.22 12.80 -13.48
C ARG A 251 14.18 11.35 -14.00
N PHE A 252 15.10 10.96 -14.87
CA PHE A 252 15.14 9.62 -15.48
C PHE A 252 15.34 8.49 -14.47
N ALA A 253 15.91 8.76 -13.30
CA ALA A 253 16.06 7.78 -12.22
C ALA A 253 14.78 7.55 -11.41
N CYS A 254 13.76 8.39 -11.60
CA CYS A 254 12.44 8.26 -10.99
C CYS A 254 11.36 8.09 -12.04
N GLY A 255 10.27 7.43 -11.63
CA GLY A 255 9.23 7.05 -12.55
C GLY A 255 7.95 6.66 -11.87
N ARG A 256 7.04 6.16 -12.69
CA ARG A 256 5.78 5.58 -12.27
C ARG A 256 5.88 4.06 -12.37
N LEU A 257 5.66 3.38 -11.25
CA LEU A 257 5.53 1.92 -11.19
C LEU A 257 4.06 1.56 -11.45
N PHE A 258 3.82 0.63 -12.36
CA PHE A 258 2.50 0.08 -12.67
C PHE A 258 2.45 -1.37 -12.25
N VAL A 259 1.36 -1.73 -11.59
CA VAL A 259 1.10 -3.09 -11.12
C VAL A 259 -0.30 -3.52 -11.52
N ASP A 260 -0.47 -4.72 -12.06
CA ASP A 260 -1.79 -5.27 -12.38
C ASP A 260 -2.64 -5.35 -11.10
N ARG A 261 -3.90 -4.90 -11.16
CA ARG A 261 -4.82 -4.97 -10.02
C ARG A 261 -5.17 -6.40 -9.61
N SER A 262 -5.07 -7.32 -10.55
CA SER A 262 -5.23 -8.75 -10.33
C SER A 262 -4.05 -9.38 -9.61
N ALA A 263 -2.90 -8.70 -9.56
CA ALA A 263 -1.67 -9.08 -8.87
C ALA A 263 -1.19 -7.95 -7.93
N PRO A 264 -1.98 -7.58 -6.90
CA PRO A 264 -1.62 -6.47 -6.03
C PRO A 264 -0.33 -6.77 -5.26
N LEU A 265 0.48 -5.73 -5.04
CA LEU A 265 1.72 -5.82 -4.28
C LEU A 265 1.45 -6.39 -2.86
N PRO A 266 2.33 -7.26 -2.33
CA PRO A 266 2.31 -7.60 -0.93
C PRO A 266 2.47 -6.35 -0.04
N PRO A 267 1.98 -6.37 1.22
CA PRO A 267 1.87 -5.17 2.04
C PRO A 267 3.16 -4.35 2.18
N LEU A 268 4.31 -5.02 2.36
CA LEU A 268 5.60 -4.32 2.54
C LEU A 268 6.09 -3.67 1.24
N HIS A 269 5.93 -4.36 0.09
CA HIS A 269 6.21 -3.82 -1.23
C HIS A 269 5.32 -2.61 -1.55
N GLN A 270 4.03 -2.72 -1.21
CA GLN A 270 3.09 -1.62 -1.39
C GLN A 270 3.48 -0.40 -0.55
N ARG A 271 3.87 -0.61 0.71
CA ARG A 271 4.35 0.46 1.61
C ARG A 271 5.60 1.13 1.06
N ALA A 272 6.59 0.37 0.58
CA ALA A 272 7.79 0.93 -0.01
C ALA A 272 7.47 1.84 -1.22
N ALA A 273 6.55 1.41 -2.10
CA ALA A 273 6.12 2.19 -3.26
C ALA A 273 5.30 3.44 -2.87
N VAL A 274 4.36 3.31 -1.92
CA VAL A 274 3.50 4.42 -1.48
C VAL A 274 4.30 5.52 -0.75
N LEU A 275 5.28 5.14 0.06
CA LEU A 275 6.13 6.11 0.78
C LEU A 275 7.06 6.90 -0.15
N CYS A 276 7.09 6.60 -1.46
CA CYS A 276 7.77 7.45 -2.44
C CYS A 276 7.07 8.80 -2.64
N THR A 277 5.77 8.90 -2.34
CA THR A 277 4.99 10.16 -2.41
C THR A 277 4.23 10.45 -1.12
N GLY A 278 4.01 9.44 -0.28
CA GLY A 278 3.05 9.52 0.83
C GLY A 278 1.59 9.51 0.36
N LEU A 279 1.31 9.16 -0.90
CA LEU A 279 -0.03 9.18 -1.48
C LEU A 279 -0.48 7.77 -1.88
N PRO A 280 -1.79 7.46 -1.81
CA PRO A 280 -2.30 6.15 -2.24
C PRO A 280 -2.10 5.95 -3.75
N PRO A 281 -2.01 4.70 -4.24
CA PRO A 281 -1.88 4.46 -5.66
C PRO A 281 -3.09 4.97 -6.45
N LEU A 282 -2.81 5.44 -7.65
CA LEU A 282 -3.81 5.90 -8.60
C LEU A 282 -4.29 4.74 -9.47
N PRO A 283 -5.59 4.62 -9.77
CA PRO A 283 -6.05 3.69 -10.78
C PRO A 283 -5.53 4.12 -12.17
N GLY A 284 -5.01 3.19 -12.96
CA GLY A 284 -4.62 3.45 -14.35
C GLY A 284 -5.82 3.76 -15.25
N LYS A 285 -5.55 4.22 -16.48
CA LYS A 285 -6.58 4.68 -17.45
C LYS A 285 -7.71 3.68 -17.70
N HIS A 286 -7.40 2.38 -17.72
CA HIS A 286 -8.40 1.30 -17.90
C HIS A 286 -8.80 0.61 -16.60
N ARG A 287 -8.39 1.17 -15.44
CA ARG A 287 -8.61 0.59 -14.11
C ARG A 287 -8.08 -0.84 -13.93
N GLU A 288 -7.30 -1.37 -14.86
CA GLU A 288 -6.65 -2.68 -14.77
C GLU A 288 -5.33 -2.65 -13.99
N THR A 289 -4.75 -1.47 -13.83
CA THR A 289 -3.48 -1.27 -13.12
C THR A 289 -3.62 -0.27 -11.97
N LEU A 290 -2.73 -0.42 -10.99
CA LEU A 290 -2.41 0.59 -9.99
C LEU A 290 -1.10 1.26 -10.39
N ALA A 291 -1.06 2.58 -10.29
CA ALA A 291 0.10 3.41 -10.53
C ALA A 291 0.62 3.98 -9.21
N TYR A 292 1.92 3.83 -8.97
CA TYR A 292 2.65 4.44 -7.86
C TYR A 292 3.61 5.47 -8.45
N ASP A 293 3.50 6.70 -7.99
CA ASP A 293 4.29 7.83 -8.47
C ASP A 293 5.63 7.96 -7.75
N ASN A 294 6.56 8.69 -8.36
CA ASN A 294 7.88 9.02 -7.81
C ASN A 294 8.71 7.82 -7.35
N VAL A 295 8.49 6.63 -7.94
CA VAL A 295 9.21 5.40 -7.57
C VAL A 295 10.56 5.38 -8.29
N PRO A 296 11.69 5.36 -7.55
CA PRO A 296 13.02 5.22 -8.15
C PRO A 296 13.16 3.91 -8.92
N LEU A 297 13.90 3.91 -10.02
CA LEU A 297 14.14 2.70 -10.82
C LEU A 297 14.74 1.57 -9.96
N VAL A 298 15.73 1.88 -9.13
CA VAL A 298 16.37 0.91 -8.22
C VAL A 298 15.35 0.26 -7.27
N LEU A 299 14.37 1.02 -6.78
CA LEU A 299 13.31 0.48 -5.93
C LEU A 299 12.32 -0.37 -6.75
N ALA A 300 11.97 0.06 -7.96
CA ALA A 300 11.13 -0.72 -8.86
C ALA A 300 11.77 -2.08 -9.22
N GLU A 301 13.09 -2.09 -9.46
CA GLU A 301 13.88 -3.29 -9.69
C GLU A 301 13.89 -4.21 -8.47
N ALA A 302 14.12 -3.66 -7.26
CA ALA A 302 14.07 -4.42 -6.02
C ALA A 302 12.68 -5.04 -5.77
N ILE A 303 11.61 -4.28 -6.03
CA ILE A 303 10.22 -4.78 -5.96
C ILE A 303 10.01 -5.91 -6.96
N ALA A 304 10.37 -5.73 -8.23
CA ALA A 304 10.18 -6.77 -9.25
C ALA A 304 10.99 -8.05 -8.93
N ALA A 305 12.27 -7.90 -8.59
CA ALA A 305 13.17 -9.00 -8.29
C ALA A 305 12.71 -9.81 -7.07
N SER A 306 12.30 -9.12 -6.00
CA SER A 306 11.77 -9.79 -4.80
C SER A 306 10.47 -10.55 -5.09
N LEU A 307 9.67 -10.11 -6.07
CA LEU A 307 8.42 -10.75 -6.48
C LEU A 307 8.57 -11.81 -7.58
N LEU A 308 9.81 -12.18 -7.95
CA LEU A 308 10.10 -13.10 -9.05
C LEU A 308 9.51 -12.62 -10.40
N GLN A 309 9.58 -11.31 -10.64
CA GLN A 309 9.10 -10.67 -11.86
C GLN A 309 10.28 -10.07 -12.63
N ASN A 310 10.14 -10.01 -13.95
CA ASN A 310 11.02 -9.18 -14.77
C ASN A 310 10.39 -7.79 -14.87
N LEU A 311 11.14 -6.75 -14.52
CA LEU A 311 10.68 -5.38 -14.65
C LEU A 311 10.59 -5.00 -16.13
N GLU A 312 9.38 -4.77 -16.63
CA GLU A 312 9.18 -4.26 -17.99
C GLU A 312 9.32 -2.72 -17.99
N ILE A 313 10.30 -2.22 -18.75
CA ILE A 313 10.52 -0.78 -18.95
C ILE A 313 9.64 -0.29 -20.08
N LEU A 314 8.67 0.56 -19.76
CA LEU A 314 7.78 1.18 -20.73
C LEU A 314 8.44 2.42 -21.36
N PRO A 315 8.21 2.66 -22.65
CA PRO A 315 8.70 3.87 -23.31
C PRO A 315 8.09 5.12 -22.66
N GLN A 316 8.86 6.20 -22.63
CA GLN A 316 8.32 7.51 -22.27
C GLN A 316 7.22 7.90 -23.27
N PRO A 317 6.14 8.55 -22.82
CA PRO A 317 5.22 9.17 -23.77
C PRO A 317 6.02 10.19 -24.59
N ALA A 318 5.82 10.19 -25.91
CA ALA A 318 6.40 11.23 -26.76
C ALA A 318 6.05 12.60 -26.16
N ALA A 319 7.04 13.47 -25.97
CA ALA A 319 6.81 14.82 -25.51
C ALA A 319 5.76 15.43 -26.44
N VAL A 320 4.61 15.82 -25.90
CA VAL A 320 3.65 16.62 -26.66
C VAL A 320 4.39 17.92 -26.90
N THR A 321 4.95 18.09 -28.10
CA THR A 321 5.41 19.39 -28.59
C THR A 321 4.19 20.29 -28.53
N ALA A 322 4.09 21.07 -27.45
CA ALA A 322 3.18 22.18 -27.38
C ALA A 322 3.57 23.09 -28.53
N GLY A 323 2.79 23.02 -29.61
CA GLY A 323 2.93 23.91 -30.73
C GLY A 323 2.86 25.33 -30.18
N ARG A 324 3.94 26.09 -30.37
CA ARG A 324 3.88 27.54 -30.31
C ARG A 324 2.88 27.98 -31.39
N GLY A 325 1.64 28.19 -30.99
CA GLY A 325 0.69 28.97 -31.75
C GLY A 325 1.27 30.37 -31.91
N LYS A 326 1.40 30.79 -33.17
CA LYS A 326 1.72 32.16 -33.55
C LYS A 326 0.60 33.11 -33.14
#